data_AF-W2GFW3-F1
#
_entry.id   AF-W2GFW3-F1
#
_cell.length_a   1.000
_cell.length_b   1.000
_cell.length_c   1.000
_cell.angle_alpha   90.00
_cell.angle_beta   90.00
_cell.angle_gamma   90.00
#
_symmetry.space_group_name_H-M   'P 1'
#
loop_
_entity.id
_entity.type
_entity.pdbx_description
1 polymer ?
#
loop_
_entity_poly.entity_id
_entity_poly.type
_entity_poly.pdbx_seq_one_letter_code
_entity_poly.pdbx_strand_id
1 'polypeptide(L)'
;MAPDVVINSEYGPEAIMQHWCFMDWFGDVNVELKRWEATDGESLLGITTTSVTITKHTLRNVFPHLCTTDNSDRNSKLADQLLNQRLVMRGSTCFEWDDSTSRMTRVVSQSDMLSPMLQLLNSVEGVFRVFEQALILQNSSGSRRCITMLFLCDAVRTIHQSLNFIGRTGRLECGQSNRLENRCESDQLGSPRSSSIV
;
A
#
# COMPACT_ATOMS: atom_id res chain seq x y z
N MET A 1 -13.38 -14.15 1.50
CA MET A 1 -12.04 -14.35 2.11
C MET A 1 -12.03 -15.71 2.78
N ALA A 2 -10.88 -16.38 2.86
CA ALA A 2 -10.75 -17.60 3.65
C ALA A 2 -10.92 -17.26 5.16
N PRO A 3 -11.47 -18.16 6.00
CA PRO A 3 -11.64 -17.90 7.44
C PRO A 3 -10.32 -17.63 8.18
N ASP A 4 -9.23 -18.18 7.66
CA ASP A 4 -7.86 -18.10 8.17
C ASP A 4 -6.99 -17.12 7.36
N VAL A 5 -7.60 -16.21 6.60
CA VAL A 5 -6.89 -15.21 5.80
C VAL A 5 -5.85 -14.47 6.65
N VAL A 6 -4.62 -14.40 6.15
CA VAL A 6 -3.53 -13.69 6.81
C VAL A 6 -3.50 -12.26 6.31
N ILE A 7 -3.60 -11.30 7.22
CA ILE A 7 -3.67 -9.88 6.90
C ILE A 7 -2.53 -9.18 7.61
N ASN A 8 -1.47 -8.89 6.86
CA ASN A 8 -0.15 -8.49 7.34
C ASN A 8 0.44 -9.48 8.36
N SER A 9 0.02 -9.38 9.62
CA SER A 9 0.49 -10.23 10.73
C SER A 9 -0.65 -10.74 11.62
N GLU A 10 -1.89 -10.64 11.14
CA GLU A 10 -3.11 -11.01 11.85
C GLU A 10 -3.90 -12.04 11.05
N TYR A 11 -4.80 -12.76 11.71
CA TYR A 11 -5.55 -13.86 11.13
C TYR A 11 -7.04 -13.58 11.17
N GLY A 12 -7.72 -13.97 10.09
CA GLY A 12 -9.16 -13.86 9.94
C GLY A 12 -9.63 -12.49 9.47
N PRO A 13 -10.83 -12.41 8.87
CA PRO A 13 -11.38 -11.16 8.36
C PRO A 13 -11.71 -10.14 9.47
N GLU A 14 -11.94 -10.58 10.71
CA GLU A 14 -12.26 -9.69 11.85
C GLU A 14 -11.06 -8.82 12.26
N ALA A 15 -9.83 -9.26 11.99
CA ALA A 15 -8.60 -8.52 12.22
C ALA A 15 -8.59 -7.15 11.50
N ILE A 16 -9.16 -7.08 10.30
CA ILE A 16 -9.35 -5.83 9.56
C ILE A 16 -10.26 -4.86 10.33
N MET A 17 -11.38 -5.37 10.85
CA MET A 17 -12.45 -4.52 11.37
C MET A 17 -12.08 -3.86 12.69
N GLN A 18 -11.28 -4.54 13.53
CA GLN A 18 -10.82 -4.02 14.81
C GLN A 18 -9.93 -2.77 14.67
N HIS A 19 -9.37 -2.56 13.48
CA HIS A 19 -8.33 -1.57 13.22
C HIS A 19 -8.81 -0.38 12.38
N TRP A 20 -10.12 -0.31 12.06
CA TRP A 20 -10.72 0.75 11.24
C TRP A 20 -10.73 2.13 11.92
N CYS A 21 -10.98 2.20 13.23
CA CYS A 21 -11.20 3.46 13.97
C CYS A 21 -10.00 4.42 13.98
N PHE A 22 -8.83 3.96 13.54
CA PHE A 22 -7.61 4.74 13.49
C PHE A 22 -7.57 5.72 12.30
N MET A 23 -8.37 5.48 11.25
CA MET A 23 -8.52 6.47 10.17
C MET A 23 -9.16 7.76 10.69
N ASP A 24 -10.06 7.63 11.67
CA ASP A 24 -10.73 8.79 12.27
C ASP A 24 -9.74 9.70 13.02
N TRP A 25 -8.54 9.19 13.32
CA TRP A 25 -7.50 9.99 13.94
C TRP A 25 -6.80 10.94 12.98
N PHE A 26 -6.89 10.70 11.67
CA PHE A 26 -6.33 11.56 10.62
C PHE A 26 -7.42 12.43 10.00
N GLY A 27 -7.08 13.66 9.64
CA GLY A 27 -7.97 14.55 8.89
C GLY A 27 -7.88 14.29 7.39
N ASP A 28 -8.92 14.63 6.64
CA ASP A 28 -8.94 14.65 5.16
C ASP A 28 -8.29 13.41 4.51
N VAL A 29 -8.68 12.22 4.97
CA VAL A 29 -8.14 10.95 4.48
C VAL A 29 -8.67 10.65 3.08
N ASN A 30 -7.76 10.61 2.10
CA ASN A 30 -8.04 10.22 0.73
C ASN A 30 -7.11 9.09 0.30
N VAL A 31 -7.66 8.01 -0.27
CA VAL A 31 -6.89 6.86 -0.75
C VAL A 31 -7.24 6.63 -2.21
N GLU A 32 -6.23 6.69 -3.07
CA GLU A 32 -6.35 6.53 -4.51
C GLU A 32 -5.59 5.29 -4.96
N LEU A 33 -6.30 4.33 -5.55
CA LEU A 33 -5.69 3.25 -6.29
C LEU A 33 -5.15 3.80 -7.63
N LYS A 34 -3.84 3.68 -7.84
CA LYS A 34 -3.17 4.16 -9.05
C LYS A 34 -3.18 3.12 -10.15
N ARG A 35 -2.90 1.86 -9.82
CA ARG A 35 -2.90 0.75 -10.78
C ARG A 35 -2.89 -0.60 -10.10
N TRP A 36 -3.17 -1.60 -10.91
CA TRP A 36 -3.01 -3.02 -10.62
C TRP A 36 -1.84 -3.59 -11.39
N GLU A 37 -1.11 -4.49 -10.75
CA GLU A 37 -0.07 -5.31 -11.34
C GLU A 37 -0.39 -6.77 -10.96
N ALA A 38 -0.59 -7.63 -11.96
CA ALA A 38 -0.62 -9.07 -11.70
C ALA A 38 0.81 -9.55 -11.45
N THR A 39 1.04 -10.29 -10.38
CA THR A 39 2.29 -11.01 -10.17
C THR A 39 2.20 -12.38 -10.82
N ASP A 40 3.29 -13.15 -10.76
CA ASP A 40 3.40 -14.51 -11.24
C ASP A 40 2.35 -15.45 -10.62
N GLY A 41 1.21 -15.55 -11.31
CA GLY A 41 0.20 -16.61 -11.14
C GLY A 41 -0.94 -16.26 -10.19
N GLU A 42 -0.64 -16.09 -8.89
CA GLU A 42 -1.66 -16.19 -7.83
C GLU A 42 -1.76 -14.94 -6.94
N SER A 43 -1.07 -13.86 -7.33
CA SER A 43 -1.14 -12.60 -6.59
C SER A 43 -1.45 -11.36 -7.44
N LEU A 44 -2.06 -10.39 -6.78
CA LEU A 44 -2.49 -9.13 -7.36
C LEU A 44 -1.95 -8.00 -6.50
N LEU A 45 -1.12 -7.14 -7.08
CA LEU A 45 -0.52 -6.00 -6.42
C LEU A 45 -1.25 -4.71 -6.81
N GLY A 46 -1.88 -4.07 -5.84
CA GLY A 46 -2.46 -2.74 -5.97
C GLY A 46 -1.47 -1.69 -5.53
N ILE A 47 -1.19 -0.69 -6.37
CA ILE A 47 -0.37 0.47 -6.01
C ILE A 47 -1.28 1.62 -5.64
N THR A 48 -1.09 2.19 -4.46
CA THR A 48 -1.94 3.25 -3.89
C THR A 48 -1.18 4.55 -3.65
N THR A 49 -1.93 5.63 -3.56
CA THR A 49 -1.46 6.89 -2.98
C THR A 49 -2.46 7.33 -1.93
N THR A 50 -1.97 7.55 -0.72
CA THR A 50 -2.80 7.89 0.44
C THR A 50 -2.41 9.25 0.96
N SER A 51 -3.37 10.16 0.96
CA SER A 51 -3.22 11.51 1.48
C SER A 51 -3.94 11.64 2.82
N VAL A 52 -3.28 12.23 3.80
CA VAL A 52 -3.85 12.50 5.13
C VAL A 52 -3.37 13.85 5.64
N THR A 53 -4.20 14.52 6.43
CA THR A 53 -3.83 15.74 7.16
C THR A 53 -3.59 15.42 8.63
N ILE A 54 -2.43 15.85 9.15
CA ILE A 54 -2.14 15.76 10.58
C ILE A 54 -2.92 16.87 11.28
N THR A 55 -3.87 16.51 12.13
CA THR A 55 -4.68 17.45 12.91
C THR A 55 -4.26 17.44 14.39
N LYS A 56 -4.83 18.33 15.20
CA LYS A 56 -4.70 18.24 16.67
C LYS A 56 -5.18 16.89 17.21
N HIS A 57 -6.21 16.31 16.58
CA HIS A 57 -6.72 14.99 16.95
C HIS A 57 -5.70 13.90 16.60
N THR A 58 -5.03 14.02 15.44
CA THR A 58 -3.91 13.15 15.07
C THR A 58 -2.78 13.24 16.07
N LEU A 59 -2.29 14.45 16.38
CA LEU A 59 -1.18 14.62 17.34
C LEU A 59 -1.50 13.99 18.71
N ARG A 60 -2.74 14.14 19.21
CA ARG A 60 -3.13 13.58 20.51
C ARG A 60 -3.22 12.05 20.55
N ASN A 61 -3.66 11.41 19.46
CA ASN A 61 -3.89 9.96 19.44
C ASN A 61 -2.74 9.18 18.81
N VAL A 62 -1.94 9.83 17.96
CA VAL A 62 -0.89 9.20 17.16
C VAL A 62 0.49 9.56 17.67
N PHE A 63 0.70 10.82 18.06
CA PHE A 63 1.99 11.36 18.53
C PHE A 63 1.86 12.06 19.89
N PRO A 64 1.24 11.42 20.90
CA PRO A 64 0.90 12.08 22.18
C PRO A 64 2.13 12.63 22.90
N HIS A 65 3.30 11.99 22.73
CA HIS A 65 4.57 12.42 23.32
C HIS A 65 5.00 13.81 22.84
N LEU A 66 4.65 14.19 21.62
CA LEU A 66 4.93 15.54 21.09
C LEU A 66 4.04 16.61 21.73
N CYS A 67 2.94 16.22 22.38
CA CYS A 67 2.01 17.12 23.06
C CYS A 67 2.28 17.27 24.57
N THR A 68 3.25 16.53 25.13
CA THR A 68 3.56 16.60 26.57
C THR A 68 4.33 17.86 26.94
N THR A 69 3.97 18.48 28.06
CA THR A 69 4.60 19.69 28.61
C THR A 69 5.98 19.44 29.22
N ASP A 70 6.33 18.17 29.39
CA ASP A 70 7.37 17.75 30.34
C ASP A 70 8.74 17.62 29.65
N ASN A 71 8.79 17.73 28.31
CA ASN A 71 9.98 17.57 27.48
C ASN A 71 10.10 18.64 26.37
N SER A 72 10.61 19.83 26.74
CA SER A 72 11.33 20.82 25.89
C SER A 72 10.61 21.49 24.71
N ASP A 73 10.99 22.75 24.45
CA ASP A 73 10.68 23.56 23.24
C ASP A 73 10.81 22.82 21.89
N ARG A 74 11.50 21.68 21.85
CA ARG A 74 11.77 20.93 20.63
C ARG A 74 10.59 20.04 20.22
N ASN A 75 9.89 19.41 21.16
CA ASN A 75 8.73 18.57 20.87
C ASN A 75 7.53 19.41 20.45
N SER A 76 7.32 20.55 21.10
CA SER A 76 6.32 21.53 20.69
C SER A 76 6.59 22.06 19.28
N LYS A 77 7.85 22.40 18.95
CA LYS A 77 8.23 22.78 17.58
C LYS A 77 7.93 21.69 16.55
N LEU A 78 8.21 20.42 16.85
CA LEU A 78 7.86 19.30 15.97
C LEU A 78 6.34 19.18 15.81
N ALA A 79 5.56 19.25 16.91
CA ALA A 79 4.11 19.23 16.86
C ALA A 79 3.54 20.37 15.99
N ASP A 80 4.06 21.59 16.15
CA ASP A 80 3.67 22.76 15.36
C ASP A 80 4.05 22.61 13.88
N GLN A 81 5.21 22.05 13.59
CA GLN A 81 5.63 21.75 12.22
C GLN A 81 4.73 20.72 11.54
N LEU A 82 4.27 19.71 12.28
CA LEU A 82 3.40 18.66 11.77
C LEU A 82 1.94 19.12 11.63
N LEU A 83 1.48 20.02 12.51
CA LEU A 83 0.08 20.41 12.56
C LEU A 83 -0.40 21.02 11.23
N ASN A 84 -1.56 20.55 10.78
CA ASN A 84 -2.22 20.90 9.53
C ASN A 84 -1.44 20.55 8.25
N GLN A 85 -0.36 19.76 8.35
CA GLN A 85 0.37 19.31 7.18
C GLN A 85 -0.34 18.16 6.50
N ARG A 86 -0.39 18.20 5.17
CA ARG A 86 -0.89 17.12 4.33
C ARG A 86 0.26 16.22 3.91
N LEU A 87 0.26 14.99 4.39
CA LEU A 87 1.19 13.96 3.96
C LEU A 87 0.60 13.21 2.77
N VAL A 88 1.44 12.91 1.79
CA VAL A 88 1.11 12.05 0.65
C VAL A 88 2.05 10.85 0.68
N MET A 89 1.48 9.67 0.87
CA MET A 89 2.21 8.41 1.05
C MET A 89 1.95 7.51 -0.14
N ARG A 90 2.99 6.83 -0.62
CA ARG A 90 2.84 5.79 -1.64
C ARG A 90 2.71 4.46 -0.94
N GLY A 91 1.71 3.68 -1.31
CA GLY A 91 1.49 2.36 -0.76
C GLY A 91 1.41 1.28 -1.81
N SER A 92 1.47 0.05 -1.34
CA SER A 92 1.12 -1.12 -2.13
C SER A 92 0.39 -2.14 -1.27
N THR A 93 -0.51 -2.89 -1.89
CA THR A 93 -1.19 -4.03 -1.28
C THR A 93 -1.12 -5.22 -2.21
N CYS A 94 -0.52 -6.32 -1.75
CA CYS A 94 -0.54 -7.60 -2.42
C CYS A 94 -1.69 -8.45 -1.87
N PHE A 95 -2.47 -9.04 -2.78
CA PHE A 95 -3.51 -10.02 -2.51
C PHE A 95 -3.05 -11.36 -3.05
N GLU A 96 -3.06 -12.40 -2.23
CA GLU A 96 -2.80 -13.78 -2.66
C GLU A 96 -4.08 -14.59 -2.55
N TRP A 97 -4.28 -15.48 -3.52
CA TRP A 97 -5.44 -16.36 -3.62
C TRP A 97 -5.00 -17.81 -3.61
N ASP A 98 -5.83 -18.67 -3.05
CA ASP A 98 -5.75 -20.11 -3.28
C ASP A 98 -6.65 -20.45 -4.47
N ASP A 99 -6.03 -20.84 -5.58
CA ASP A 99 -6.71 -21.21 -6.83
C ASP A 99 -7.68 -22.39 -6.64
N SER A 100 -7.35 -23.32 -5.72
CA SER A 100 -8.16 -24.51 -5.49
C SER A 100 -9.48 -24.19 -4.80
N THR A 101 -9.50 -23.17 -3.93
CA THR A 101 -10.72 -22.74 -3.23
C THR A 101 -11.29 -21.43 -3.76
N SER A 102 -10.59 -20.77 -4.69
CA SER A 102 -10.91 -19.43 -5.22
C SER A 102 -11.12 -18.40 -4.10
N ARG A 103 -10.35 -18.51 -3.01
CA ARG A 103 -10.46 -17.63 -1.84
C ARG A 103 -9.16 -16.90 -1.59
N MET A 104 -9.27 -15.63 -1.21
CA MET A 104 -8.15 -14.83 -0.74
C MET A 104 -7.62 -15.41 0.56
N THR A 105 -6.34 -15.77 0.56
CA THR A 105 -5.61 -16.39 1.68
C THR A 105 -4.67 -15.42 2.35
N ARG A 106 -4.19 -14.39 1.63
CA ARG A 106 -3.29 -13.40 2.21
C ARG A 106 -3.49 -12.00 1.65
N VAL A 107 -3.29 -11.02 2.52
CA VAL A 107 -3.26 -9.60 2.20
C VAL A 107 -2.05 -8.99 2.89
N VAL A 108 -1.12 -8.44 2.12
CA VAL A 108 0.04 -7.72 2.66
C VAL A 108 0.03 -6.31 2.12
N SER A 109 0.10 -5.34 3.00
CA SER A 109 0.11 -3.94 2.65
C SER A 109 1.27 -3.21 3.28
N GLN A 110 1.65 -2.11 2.64
CA GLN A 110 2.76 -1.26 3.05
C GLN A 110 2.55 0.14 2.48
N SER A 111 3.03 1.16 3.18
CA SER A 111 2.85 2.58 2.86
C SER A 111 4.05 3.38 3.36
N ASP A 112 4.56 4.29 2.55
CA ASP A 112 5.74 5.07 2.90
C ASP A 112 5.36 6.39 3.56
N MET A 113 5.29 6.37 4.90
CA MET A 113 5.14 7.57 5.72
C MET A 113 6.48 8.24 6.04
N LEU A 114 7.60 7.53 5.92
CA LEU A 114 8.92 8.06 6.29
C LEU A 114 9.39 9.12 5.31
N SER A 115 9.26 8.88 4.01
CA SER A 115 9.67 9.83 2.98
C SER A 115 8.98 11.20 3.09
N PRO A 116 7.63 11.32 3.17
CA PRO A 116 6.99 12.62 3.29
C PRO A 116 7.30 13.31 4.62
N MET A 117 7.53 12.54 5.70
CA MET A 117 7.95 13.11 7.00
C MET A 117 9.37 13.66 6.96
N LEU A 118 10.29 12.98 6.27
CA LEU A 118 11.65 13.48 6.08
C LEU A 118 11.67 14.74 5.23
N GLN A 119 10.86 14.80 4.17
CA GLN A 119 10.70 16.00 3.36
C GLN A 119 10.12 17.17 4.15
N LEU A 120 9.11 16.90 5.00
CA LEU A 120 8.45 17.92 5.81
C LEU A 120 9.36 18.50 6.90
N LEU A 121 10.03 17.64 7.65
CA LEU A 121 10.85 18.06 8.79
C LEU A 121 12.27 18.46 8.40
N ASN A 122 12.74 18.02 7.22
CA ASN A 122 14.11 18.19 6.72
C ASN A 122 15.18 17.84 7.77
N SER A 123 14.88 16.83 8.61
CA SER A 123 15.72 16.44 9.74
C SER A 123 15.49 14.98 10.08
N VAL A 124 16.52 14.15 9.89
CA VAL A 124 16.47 12.73 10.26
C VAL A 124 16.23 12.55 11.76
N GLU A 125 16.87 13.37 12.59
CA GLU A 125 16.68 13.40 14.04
C GLU A 125 15.24 13.81 14.41
N GLY A 126 14.67 14.78 13.69
CA GLY A 126 13.27 15.18 13.87
C GLY A 126 12.31 14.03 13.55
N VAL A 127 12.52 13.35 12.42
CA VAL A 127 11.73 12.18 12.02
C VAL A 127 11.84 11.06 13.05
N PHE A 128 13.06 10.73 13.49
CA PHE A 128 13.28 9.71 14.52
C PHE A 128 12.49 10.00 15.79
N ARG A 129 12.53 11.24 16.29
CA ARG A 129 11.78 11.67 17.49
C ARG A 129 10.27 11.58 17.31
N VAL A 130 9.75 11.91 16.13
CA VAL A 130 8.31 11.78 15.87
C VAL A 130 7.89 10.32 15.97
N PHE A 131 8.69 9.39 15.47
CA PHE A 131 8.34 7.96 15.49
C PHE A 131 8.71 7.24 16.78
N GLU A 132 9.72 7.68 17.55
CA GLU A 132 10.24 6.98 18.74
C GLU A 132 9.16 6.51 19.73
N GLN A 133 8.17 7.36 20.01
CA GLN A 133 7.07 7.09 20.94
C GLN A 133 5.70 7.28 20.30
N ALA A 134 5.64 7.27 18.97
CA ALA A 134 4.37 7.28 18.27
C ALA A 134 3.54 6.08 18.73
N LEU A 135 2.24 6.28 18.94
CA LEU A 135 1.31 5.16 19.16
C LEU A 135 1.08 4.35 17.88
N ILE A 136 1.66 4.77 16.75
CA ILE A 136 1.92 3.95 15.55
C ILE A 136 3.00 2.88 15.85
N LEU A 137 3.72 2.91 16.96
CA LEU A 137 4.82 1.96 17.23
C LEU A 137 4.67 1.17 18.52
N GLN A 138 3.83 1.61 19.46
CA GLN A 138 3.74 1.00 20.77
C GLN A 138 2.41 0.29 21.00
N ASN A 139 2.45 -1.04 20.89
CA ASN A 139 1.64 -1.88 21.75
C ASN A 139 2.57 -2.84 22.51
N SER A 140 2.58 -2.68 23.83
CA SER A 140 3.50 -3.24 24.81
C SER A 140 3.22 -4.70 25.15
N SER A 141 3.12 -5.56 24.13
CA SER A 141 3.24 -7.02 24.30
C SER A 141 3.66 -7.67 22.99
N GLY A 142 4.96 -7.64 22.68
CA GLY A 142 5.61 -8.60 21.77
C GLY A 142 5.16 -8.65 20.30
N SER A 143 4.34 -7.72 19.81
CA SER A 143 3.96 -7.69 18.39
C SER A 143 3.87 -6.25 17.90
N ARG A 144 4.74 -5.91 16.94
CA ARG A 144 4.96 -4.59 16.34
C ARG A 144 3.73 -4.15 15.52
N ARG A 145 2.61 -3.80 16.17
CA ARG A 145 1.29 -3.78 15.51
C ARG A 145 0.73 -2.44 15.05
N CYS A 146 1.41 -1.31 15.25
CA CYS A 146 0.74 -0.04 14.97
C CYS A 146 1.19 0.64 13.64
N ILE A 147 2.37 0.29 13.05
CA ILE A 147 2.77 0.73 11.70
C ILE A 147 1.89 0.02 10.65
N THR A 148 1.45 -1.20 10.98
CA THR A 148 0.55 -2.05 10.19
C THR A 148 -0.79 -1.39 9.85
N MET A 149 -1.19 -0.35 10.58
CA MET A 149 -2.54 0.20 10.57
C MET A 149 -2.85 1.08 9.37
N LEU A 150 -1.90 1.95 8.97
CA LEU A 150 -1.99 2.69 7.71
C LEU A 150 -1.93 1.73 6.51
N PHE A 151 -1.22 0.62 6.67
CA PHE A 151 -1.10 -0.41 5.65
C PHE A 151 -2.43 -1.15 5.44
N LEU A 152 -3.11 -1.53 6.51
CA LEU A 152 -4.42 -2.19 6.46
C LEU A 152 -5.51 -1.32 5.80
N CYS A 153 -5.47 0.01 5.98
CA CYS A 153 -6.45 0.92 5.38
C CYS A 153 -6.34 0.99 3.86
N ASP A 154 -5.10 1.04 3.34
CA ASP A 154 -4.82 0.90 1.92
C ASP A 154 -5.34 -0.45 1.43
N ALA A 155 -5.12 -1.52 2.19
CA ALA A 155 -5.59 -2.86 1.86
C ALA A 155 -7.10 -2.93 1.69
N VAL A 156 -7.87 -2.47 2.68
CA VAL A 156 -9.33 -2.68 2.75
C VAL A 156 -10.06 -1.84 1.72
N ARG A 157 -9.66 -0.57 1.56
CA ARG A 157 -10.26 0.27 0.53
C ARG A 157 -9.90 -0.24 -0.86
N THR A 158 -8.68 -0.74 -1.01
CA THR A 158 -8.25 -1.43 -2.22
C THR A 158 -9.08 -2.70 -2.44
N ILE A 159 -9.30 -3.57 -1.43
CA ILE A 159 -10.19 -4.75 -1.51
C ILE A 159 -11.60 -4.34 -1.94
N HIS A 160 -12.16 -3.30 -1.32
CA HIS A 160 -13.50 -2.82 -1.68
C HIS A 160 -13.55 -2.34 -3.13
N GLN A 161 -12.51 -1.63 -3.61
CA GLN A 161 -12.37 -1.24 -5.01
C GLN A 161 -12.12 -2.45 -5.92
N SER A 162 -11.35 -3.45 -5.49
CA SER A 162 -11.08 -4.71 -6.19
C SER A 162 -12.33 -5.55 -6.33
N LEU A 163 -13.14 -5.73 -5.28
CA LEU A 163 -14.38 -6.51 -5.35
C LEU A 163 -15.37 -5.87 -6.33
N ASN A 164 -15.39 -4.54 -6.42
CA ASN A 164 -16.16 -3.83 -7.44
C ASN A 164 -15.56 -3.97 -8.86
N PHE A 165 -14.23 -4.08 -8.98
CA PHE A 165 -13.52 -4.27 -10.25
C PHE A 165 -13.65 -5.72 -10.76
N ILE A 166 -13.28 -6.70 -9.93
CA ILE A 166 -13.37 -8.14 -10.15
C ILE A 166 -14.83 -8.59 -10.37
N GLY A 167 -15.79 -7.99 -9.65
CA GLY A 167 -17.21 -8.25 -9.85
C GLY A 167 -17.77 -7.73 -11.18
N ARG A 168 -17.09 -6.75 -11.82
CA ARG A 168 -17.42 -6.26 -13.17
C ARG A 168 -16.67 -7.02 -14.28
N THR A 169 -15.46 -7.52 -13.99
CA THR A 169 -14.63 -8.29 -14.93
C THR A 169 -14.69 -9.77 -14.59
N GLY A 170 -15.91 -10.32 -14.45
CA GLY A 170 -16.13 -11.71 -14.05
C GLY A 170 -15.14 -12.64 -14.73
N ARG A 171 -14.26 -13.25 -13.92
CA ARG A 171 -13.10 -14.03 -14.36
C ARG A 171 -12.08 -13.16 -15.12
N LEU A 172 -10.95 -12.87 -14.47
CA LEU A 172 -9.70 -12.90 -15.25
C LEU A 172 -9.61 -14.35 -15.76
N GLU A 173 -9.97 -14.57 -17.03
CA GLU A 173 -9.66 -15.79 -17.73
C GLU A 173 -8.13 -15.90 -17.79
N CYS A 174 -7.55 -16.45 -16.73
CA CYS A 174 -6.24 -17.07 -16.79
C CYS A 174 -6.41 -18.31 -17.69
N GLY A 175 -6.25 -18.12 -19.00
CA GLY A 175 -6.27 -19.22 -19.94
C GLY A 175 -6.81 -18.89 -21.32
N GLN A 176 -6.13 -18.03 -22.08
CA GLN A 176 -5.84 -18.25 -23.51
C GLN A 176 -4.64 -17.39 -23.94
N SER A 177 -3.42 -17.85 -23.64
CA SER A 177 -2.26 -17.53 -24.48
C SER A 177 -1.88 -18.80 -25.22
N ASN A 178 -2.69 -19.16 -26.22
CA ASN A 178 -2.34 -20.19 -27.19
C ASN A 178 -2.04 -19.49 -28.51
N ARG A 179 -0.87 -19.82 -29.08
CA ARG A 179 -0.45 -19.58 -30.47
C ARG A 179 -0.36 -18.11 -30.90
N LEU A 180 0.82 -17.54 -30.73
CA LEU A 180 1.48 -16.94 -31.88
C LEU A 180 2.75 -17.75 -32.20
N GLU A 181 2.84 -18.09 -33.46
CA GLU A 181 3.67 -19.12 -34.07
C GLU A 181 5.17 -18.98 -33.78
N ASN A 182 5.76 -20.09 -33.35
CA ASN A 182 7.08 -20.45 -33.85
C ASN A 182 7.00 -20.63 -35.38
N ARG A 183 7.53 -19.67 -36.13
CA ARG A 183 8.24 -19.92 -37.40
C ARG A 183 8.94 -18.66 -37.88
N CYS A 184 10.26 -18.62 -37.72
CA CYS A 184 11.18 -18.10 -38.73
C CYS A 184 12.59 -18.52 -38.33
N GLU A 185 12.87 -19.81 -38.47
CA GLU A 185 14.21 -20.25 -38.88
C GLU A 185 14.23 -20.25 -40.40
N SER A 186 15.14 -19.44 -40.95
CA SER A 186 16.09 -19.78 -42.01
C SER A 186 15.58 -20.64 -43.18
N ASP A 187 15.49 -20.05 -44.38
CA ASP A 187 16.13 -20.67 -45.55
C ASP A 187 16.35 -19.70 -46.70
N GLN A 188 17.40 -19.99 -47.45
CA GLN A 188 18.09 -19.11 -48.39
C GLN A 188 17.47 -19.07 -49.80
N LEU A 189 17.98 -18.10 -50.56
CA LEU A 189 18.39 -18.17 -51.97
C LEU A 189 17.37 -17.73 -53.03
N GLY A 190 17.71 -16.65 -53.73
CA GLY A 190 17.06 -16.27 -54.98
C GLY A 190 17.41 -14.88 -55.48
N SER A 191 18.65 -14.67 -55.96
CA SER A 191 18.91 -13.62 -56.95
C SER A 191 18.30 -14.05 -58.29
N PRO A 192 17.80 -13.10 -59.10
CA PRO A 192 18.53 -12.87 -60.34
C PRO A 192 18.68 -11.39 -60.73
N ARG A 193 19.61 -11.20 -61.65
CA ARG A 193 20.15 -9.97 -62.21
C ARG A 193 19.20 -9.25 -63.19
N SER A 194 19.43 -7.93 -63.28
CA SER A 194 19.48 -7.08 -64.48
C SER A 194 18.17 -6.77 -65.22
N SER A 195 17.83 -5.47 -65.37
CA SER A 195 18.15 -4.68 -66.57
C SER A 195 17.66 -3.23 -66.47
N SER A 196 18.39 -2.36 -67.16
CA SER A 196 18.41 -0.89 -67.20
C SER A 196 17.27 -0.25 -68.03
N ILE A 197 17.30 1.11 -68.16
CA ILE A 197 16.64 2.00 -69.17
C ILE A 197 15.31 2.61 -68.64
N VAL A 198 15.01 3.93 -68.59
CA VAL A 198 15.61 5.25 -68.93
C VAL A 198 15.44 6.16 -67.72
#